data_AF-A0A538P0S2-F1
#
_entry.id   AF-A0A538P0S2-F1
#
_cell.length_a   1.000
_cell.length_b   1.000
_cell.length_c   1.000
_cell.angle_alpha   90.00
_cell.angle_beta   90.00
_cell.angle_gamma   90.00
#
_symmetry.space_group_name_H-M   'P 1'
#
loop_
_entity.id
_entity.type
_entity.pdbx_description
1 polymer ?
#
loop_
_entity_poly.entity_id
_entity_poly.type
_entity_poly.pdbx_seq_one_letter_code
_entity_poly.pdbx_strand_id
1 'polypeptide(L)'
;MAQSAGEAGTPEQQPEQQPEQQPHQRRQKNLAGGRFGSRRLLLFVTVLVIELTIFFLAMAIPMDATQQKSLYTEGQQIVQSVKGQGPLDEFSGIFLNNVRIALIEAVPFVGPVFLGYSLFYSGEVVQALAVLSPTPVPPLILGAVLFLLPHSLVEFTGYAVSVTAGIMLIWAGIKKRLRIEIRVYAKEVLVTVGVLLVAAATETSLDVYPD
;
A
#
# COMPACT_ATOMS: atom_id res chain seq x y z
N MET A 1 -53.39 72.45 -18.30
CA MET A 1 -53.43 71.28 -19.22
C MET A 1 -52.06 70.63 -19.17
N ALA A 2 -52.03 69.32 -18.98
CA ALA A 2 -50.83 68.52 -18.74
C ALA A 2 -49.93 68.40 -19.97
N GLN A 3 -48.61 68.30 -19.77
CA GLN A 3 -47.73 67.50 -20.62
C GLN A 3 -46.43 67.13 -19.88
N SER A 4 -46.01 65.90 -20.15
CA SER A 4 -45.02 65.05 -19.49
C SER A 4 -43.69 65.02 -20.28
N ALA A 5 -42.70 64.31 -19.72
CA ALA A 5 -41.45 63.79 -20.30
C ALA A 5 -40.21 64.68 -20.16
N GLY A 6 -39.05 64.19 -19.75
CA GLY A 6 -38.65 62.82 -19.40
C GLY A 6 -37.22 62.84 -18.83
N GLU A 7 -36.96 61.99 -17.84
CA GLU A 7 -35.63 61.74 -17.29
C GLU A 7 -34.83 60.86 -18.25
N ALA A 8 -33.62 61.30 -18.61
CA ALA A 8 -32.66 60.50 -19.37
C ALA A 8 -31.91 59.57 -18.40
N GLY A 9 -32.26 58.28 -18.45
CA GLY A 9 -31.62 57.21 -17.68
C GLY A 9 -30.16 56.97 -18.08
N THR A 10 -29.33 56.72 -17.08
CA THR A 10 -27.94 56.28 -17.17
C THR A 10 -27.88 54.83 -17.67
N PRO A 11 -26.94 54.43 -18.55
CA PRO A 11 -26.86 53.04 -19.01
C PRO A 11 -26.31 52.14 -17.90
N GLU A 12 -27.16 51.23 -17.40
CA GLU A 12 -26.76 50.15 -16.51
C GLU A 12 -25.76 49.23 -17.21
N GLN A 13 -24.57 49.07 -16.61
CA GLN A 13 -23.62 48.04 -17.01
C GLN A 13 -24.18 46.67 -16.65
N GLN A 14 -24.44 45.84 -17.67
CA GLN A 14 -24.81 44.44 -17.47
C GLN A 14 -23.64 43.68 -16.84
N PRO A 15 -23.87 42.89 -15.77
CA PRO A 15 -22.82 42.05 -15.21
C PRO A 15 -22.47 40.95 -16.20
N GLU A 16 -21.19 40.84 -16.55
CA GLU A 16 -20.65 39.75 -17.37
C GLU A 16 -21.07 38.40 -16.77
N GLN A 17 -21.96 37.69 -17.47
CA GLN A 17 -22.31 36.33 -17.15
C GLN A 17 -21.09 35.43 -17.42
N GLN A 18 -20.43 35.00 -16.35
CA GLN A 18 -19.50 33.87 -16.42
C GLN A 18 -20.25 32.67 -17.01
N PRO A 19 -19.69 31.97 -18.02
CA PRO A 19 -20.41 30.90 -18.68
C PRO A 19 -20.74 29.80 -17.68
N GLU A 20 -22.03 29.62 -17.39
CA GLU A 20 -22.56 28.51 -16.61
C GLU A 20 -22.15 27.20 -17.29
N GLN A 21 -21.10 26.57 -16.76
CA GLN A 21 -20.75 25.21 -17.16
C GLN A 21 -21.90 24.28 -16.75
N GLN A 22 -22.62 23.78 -17.75
CA GLN A 22 -23.81 22.95 -17.59
C GLN A 22 -23.60 21.81 -16.55
N PRO A 23 -24.57 21.56 -15.64
CA PRO A 23 -24.47 20.54 -14.58
C PRO A 23 -24.08 19.14 -15.08
N HIS A 24 -24.42 18.82 -16.33
CA HIS A 24 -24.07 17.56 -16.98
C HIS A 24 -22.56 17.36 -17.17
N GLN A 25 -21.78 18.42 -17.39
CA GLN A 25 -20.32 18.32 -17.54
C GLN A 25 -19.61 18.07 -16.21
N ARG A 26 -20.08 18.65 -15.10
CA ARG A 26 -19.58 18.34 -13.74
C ARG A 26 -19.88 16.89 -13.34
N ARG A 27 -21.08 16.39 -13.65
CA ARG A 27 -21.49 15.02 -13.29
C ARG A 27 -20.70 13.96 -14.04
N GLN A 28 -20.41 14.16 -15.33
CA GLN A 28 -19.63 13.20 -16.14
C GLN A 28 -18.16 13.10 -15.71
N LYS A 29 -17.50 14.22 -15.36
CA LYS A 29 -16.13 14.21 -14.82
C LYS A 29 -16.05 13.41 -13.50
N ASN A 30 -17.06 13.53 -12.65
CA ASN A 30 -17.13 12.79 -11.38
C ASN A 30 -17.45 11.30 -11.57
N LEU A 31 -18.22 10.91 -12.59
CA LEU A 31 -18.52 9.51 -12.89
C LEU A 31 -17.33 8.75 -13.49
N ALA A 32 -16.55 9.40 -14.36
CA ALA A 32 -15.34 8.81 -14.93
C ALA A 32 -14.20 8.74 -13.89
N GLY A 33 -13.99 9.80 -13.10
CA GLY A 33 -13.02 9.82 -12.00
C GLY A 33 -13.38 8.85 -10.86
N GLY A 34 -14.67 8.80 -10.49
CA GLY A 34 -15.17 7.88 -9.46
C GLY A 34 -15.01 6.41 -9.86
N ARG A 35 -15.32 6.03 -11.10
CA ARG A 35 -15.24 4.64 -11.55
C ARG A 35 -13.81 4.12 -11.72
N PHE A 36 -12.84 4.99 -12.03
CA PHE A 36 -11.41 4.63 -12.02
C PHE A 36 -10.85 4.55 -10.60
N GLY A 37 -11.21 5.49 -9.72
CA GLY A 37 -10.87 5.43 -8.30
C GLY A 37 -11.41 4.19 -7.60
N SER A 38 -12.68 3.84 -7.82
CA SER A 38 -13.31 2.65 -7.23
C SER A 38 -12.69 1.34 -7.70
N ARG A 39 -12.25 1.25 -8.97
CA ARG A 39 -11.56 0.04 -9.47
C ARG A 39 -10.19 -0.15 -8.84
N ARG A 40 -9.43 0.94 -8.71
CA ARG A 40 -8.12 0.93 -8.09
C ARG A 40 -8.21 0.62 -6.60
N LEU A 41 -9.18 1.22 -5.91
CA LEU A 41 -9.48 0.90 -4.51
C LEU A 41 -9.91 -0.57 -4.35
N LEU A 42 -10.81 -1.07 -5.20
CA LEU A 42 -11.24 -2.46 -5.16
C LEU A 42 -10.05 -3.42 -5.38
N LEU A 43 -9.17 -3.10 -6.33
CA LEU A 43 -7.98 -3.90 -6.59
C LEU A 43 -7.02 -3.87 -5.41
N PHE A 44 -6.77 -2.70 -4.82
CA PHE A 44 -5.99 -2.55 -3.60
C PHE A 44 -6.53 -3.42 -2.46
N VAL A 45 -7.83 -3.33 -2.16
CA VAL A 45 -8.48 -4.15 -1.12
C VAL A 45 -8.38 -5.64 -1.46
N THR A 46 -8.55 -6.00 -2.74
CA THR A 46 -8.43 -7.39 -3.19
C THR A 46 -7.01 -7.92 -2.97
N VAL A 47 -5.99 -7.14 -3.33
CA VAL A 47 -4.58 -7.48 -3.10
C VAL A 47 -4.33 -7.64 -1.60
N LEU A 48 -4.72 -6.67 -0.77
CA LEU A 48 -4.54 -6.75 0.68
C LEU A 48 -5.18 -8.02 1.29
N VAL A 49 -6.38 -8.40 0.85
CA VAL A 49 -7.03 -9.64 1.30
C VAL A 49 -6.25 -10.88 0.83
N ILE A 50 -5.73 -10.88 -0.41
CA ILE A 50 -4.88 -11.96 -0.93
C ILE A 50 -3.60 -12.06 -0.10
N GLU A 51 -2.98 -10.94 0.25
CA GLU A 51 -1.74 -10.91 1.04
C GLU A 51 -1.93 -11.59 2.39
N LEU A 52 -2.94 -11.15 3.13
CA LEU A 52 -3.30 -11.73 4.44
C LEU A 52 -3.63 -13.21 4.29
N THR A 53 -4.38 -13.58 3.25
CA THR A 53 -4.75 -14.98 3.01
C THR A 53 -3.51 -15.85 2.78
N ILE A 54 -2.59 -15.44 1.92
CA ILE A 54 -1.36 -16.20 1.63
C ILE A 54 -0.51 -16.34 2.89
N PHE A 55 -0.31 -15.24 3.62
CA PHE A 55 0.49 -15.23 4.84
C PHE A 55 -0.09 -16.20 5.89
N PHE A 56 -1.37 -16.09 6.23
CA PHE A 56 -1.99 -16.95 7.23
C PHE A 56 -2.14 -18.41 6.76
N LEU A 57 -2.32 -18.66 5.46
CA LEU A 57 -2.31 -20.02 4.92
C LEU A 57 -0.94 -20.67 5.08
N ALA A 58 0.15 -19.96 4.74
CA ALA A 58 1.50 -20.46 4.95
C ALA A 58 1.76 -20.77 6.44
N MET A 59 1.31 -19.91 7.34
CA MET A 59 1.39 -20.15 8.78
C MET A 59 0.59 -21.36 9.28
N ALA A 60 -0.42 -21.81 8.55
CA ALA A 60 -1.27 -22.94 8.92
C ALA A 60 -0.77 -24.29 8.39
N ILE A 61 0.12 -24.29 7.39
CA ILE A 61 0.60 -25.52 6.74
C ILE A 61 1.64 -26.19 7.62
N PRO A 62 1.45 -27.44 8.09
CA PRO A 62 2.45 -28.14 8.87
C PRO A 62 3.74 -28.37 8.09
N MET A 63 4.87 -28.01 8.68
CA MET A 63 6.21 -28.27 8.15
C MET A 63 6.91 -29.40 8.92
N ASP A 64 7.83 -30.11 8.28
CA ASP A 64 8.69 -31.07 8.98
C ASP A 64 9.77 -30.38 9.84
N ALA A 65 10.37 -31.14 10.75
CA ALA A 65 11.34 -30.59 11.70
C ALA A 65 12.61 -30.03 11.04
N THR A 66 13.01 -30.56 9.89
CA THR A 66 14.18 -30.08 9.14
C THR A 66 13.87 -28.73 8.50
N GLN A 67 12.72 -28.61 7.84
CA GLN A 67 12.27 -27.36 7.24
C GLN A 67 12.07 -26.27 8.31
N GLN A 68 11.40 -26.59 9.42
CA GLN A 68 11.20 -25.65 10.53
C GLN A 68 12.52 -25.11 11.09
N LYS A 69 13.52 -25.98 11.30
CA LYS A 69 14.81 -25.57 11.84
C LYS A 69 15.59 -24.67 10.87
N SER A 70 15.52 -24.95 9.56
CA SER A 70 16.14 -24.11 8.52
C SER A 70 15.54 -22.71 8.56
N LEU A 71 14.21 -22.63 8.46
CA LEU A 71 13.47 -21.37 8.44
C LEU A 71 13.59 -20.58 9.74
N TYR A 72 13.66 -21.25 10.89
CA TYR A 72 13.94 -20.58 12.16
C TYR A 72 15.33 -19.91 12.13
N THR A 73 16.33 -20.61 11.61
CA THR A 73 17.70 -20.08 11.52
C THR A 73 17.76 -18.90 10.53
N GLU A 74 17.13 -19.05 9.37
CA GLU A 74 17.02 -17.99 8.36
C GLU A 74 16.25 -16.78 8.91
N GLY A 75 15.13 -16.99 9.61
CA GLY A 75 14.36 -15.93 10.27
C GLY A 75 15.18 -15.14 11.29
N GLN A 76 15.94 -15.84 12.13
CA GLN A 76 16.83 -15.19 13.10
C GLN A 76 17.94 -14.39 12.41
N GLN A 77 18.48 -14.88 11.28
CA GLN A 77 19.46 -14.13 10.48
C GLN A 77 18.84 -12.88 9.85
N ILE A 78 17.61 -12.95 9.36
CA ILE A 78 16.88 -11.78 8.82
C ILE A 78 16.70 -10.73 9.90
N VAL A 79 16.19 -11.13 11.08
CA VAL A 79 16.02 -10.22 12.22
C VAL A 79 17.35 -9.57 12.63
N GLN A 80 18.42 -10.36 12.74
CA GLN A 80 19.75 -9.83 13.07
C GLN A 80 20.31 -8.90 11.99
N SER A 81 20.02 -9.17 10.71
CA SER A 81 20.48 -8.33 9.60
C SER A 81 19.83 -6.95 9.58
N VAL A 82 18.61 -6.82 10.12
CA VAL A 82 17.93 -5.53 10.21
C VAL A 82 18.24 -4.80 11.51
N LYS A 83 18.37 -5.48 12.66
CA LYS A 83 18.53 -4.81 13.98
C LYS A 83 19.81 -4.00 14.19
N GLY A 84 20.89 -4.24 13.43
CA GLY A 84 22.09 -3.40 13.45
C GLY A 84 22.75 -3.21 14.84
N GLN A 85 23.50 -2.12 15.03
CA GLN A 85 24.17 -1.79 16.32
C GLN A 85 23.42 -0.73 17.15
N GLY A 86 22.34 -0.16 16.60
CA GLY A 86 21.51 0.83 17.28
C GLY A 86 20.29 1.26 16.46
N PRO A 87 19.46 2.18 16.99
CA PRO A 87 18.13 2.45 16.44
C PRO A 87 18.14 3.01 15.02
N LEU A 88 19.17 3.77 14.64
CA LEU A 88 19.30 4.29 13.27
C LEU A 88 19.65 3.18 12.27
N ASP A 89 20.50 2.23 12.69
CA ASP A 89 20.84 1.08 11.85
C ASP A 89 19.60 0.20 11.69
N GLU A 90 18.88 -0.07 12.78
CA GLU A 90 17.62 -0.81 12.80
C GLU A 90 16.58 -0.22 11.85
N PHE A 91 16.29 1.07 12.03
CA PHE A 91 15.38 1.81 11.16
C PHE A 91 15.78 1.70 9.68
N SER A 92 17.07 1.91 9.38
CA SER A 92 17.56 1.87 8.01
C SER A 92 17.48 0.46 7.41
N GLY A 93 17.75 -0.57 8.22
CA GLY A 93 17.69 -1.98 7.83
C GLY A 93 16.26 -2.39 7.49
N ILE A 94 15.31 -2.11 8.39
CA ILE A 94 13.87 -2.37 8.18
C ILE A 94 13.37 -1.63 6.93
N PHE A 95 13.63 -0.32 6.86
CA PHE A 95 13.17 0.52 5.76
C PHE A 95 13.69 0.04 4.40
N LEU A 96 15.00 -0.18 4.28
CA LEU A 96 15.61 -0.59 3.01
C LEU A 96 15.21 -2.00 2.60
N ASN A 97 15.07 -2.93 3.55
CA ASN A 97 14.56 -4.27 3.28
C ASN A 97 13.15 -4.20 2.67
N ASN A 98 12.25 -3.44 3.31
CA ASN A 98 10.86 -3.36 2.89
C ASN A 98 10.71 -2.61 1.57
N VAL A 99 11.45 -1.52 1.37
CA VAL A 99 11.45 -0.79 0.10
C VAL A 99 11.96 -1.70 -1.03
N ARG A 100 13.00 -2.51 -0.79
CA ARG A 100 13.49 -3.46 -1.78
C ARG A 100 12.41 -4.46 -2.20
N ILE A 101 11.71 -5.06 -1.24
CA ILE A 101 10.59 -5.98 -1.50
C ILE A 101 9.51 -5.27 -2.30
N ALA A 102 9.06 -4.10 -1.83
CA ALA A 102 8.00 -3.34 -2.47
C ALA A 102 8.33 -2.88 -3.90
N LEU A 103 9.60 -2.58 -4.19
CA LEU A 103 10.04 -2.22 -5.54
C LEU A 103 10.00 -3.42 -6.48
N ILE A 104 10.31 -4.63 -6.01
CA ILE A 104 10.14 -5.85 -6.80
C ILE A 104 8.65 -6.10 -7.05
N GLU A 105 7.82 -5.91 -6.03
CA GLU A 105 6.37 -6.04 -6.11
C GLU A 105 5.68 -4.99 -7.00
N ALA A 106 6.29 -3.83 -7.17
CA ALA A 106 5.81 -2.82 -8.10
C ALA A 106 6.01 -3.22 -9.58
N VAL A 107 6.97 -4.11 -9.88
CA VAL A 107 7.30 -4.48 -11.25
C VAL A 107 6.10 -5.18 -11.91
N PRO A 108 5.58 -4.68 -13.04
CA PRO A 108 4.51 -5.35 -13.79
C PRO A 108 4.81 -6.82 -14.08
N PHE A 109 3.82 -7.70 -13.92
CA PHE A 109 3.88 -9.16 -14.08
C PHE A 109 4.72 -9.89 -13.03
N VAL A 110 5.91 -9.38 -12.71
CA VAL A 110 6.80 -9.96 -11.70
C VAL A 110 6.20 -9.80 -10.30
N GLY A 111 5.66 -8.62 -10.02
CA GLY A 111 5.21 -8.24 -8.69
C GLY A 111 4.14 -9.17 -8.11
N PRO A 112 3.03 -9.46 -8.80
CA PRO A 112 2.02 -10.39 -8.30
C PRO A 112 2.55 -11.80 -8.01
N VAL A 113 3.53 -12.28 -8.79
CA VAL A 113 4.15 -13.59 -8.57
C VAL A 113 5.08 -13.54 -7.36
N PHE A 114 5.91 -12.50 -7.28
CA PHE A 114 6.83 -12.30 -6.17
C PHE A 114 6.10 -12.09 -4.86
N LEU A 115 4.96 -11.38 -4.85
CA LEU A 115 4.10 -11.20 -3.68
C LEU A 115 3.62 -12.54 -3.10
N GLY A 116 3.21 -13.47 -3.97
CA GLY A 116 2.81 -14.80 -3.52
C GLY A 116 3.97 -15.57 -2.89
N TYR A 117 5.15 -15.50 -3.51
CA TYR A 117 6.36 -16.14 -2.98
C TYR A 117 6.82 -15.51 -1.66
N SER A 118 6.95 -14.18 -1.60
CA SER A 118 7.46 -13.44 -0.45
C SER A 118 6.59 -13.66 0.77
N LEU A 119 5.26 -13.57 0.62
CA LEU A 119 4.32 -13.75 1.73
C LEU A 119 4.20 -15.19 2.20
N PHE A 120 4.26 -16.15 1.28
CA PHE A 120 4.25 -17.55 1.65
C PHE A 120 5.51 -17.89 2.47
N TYR A 121 6.67 -17.48 1.97
CA TYR A 121 7.95 -17.66 2.66
C TYR A 121 7.97 -16.94 4.03
N SER A 122 7.52 -15.68 4.10
CA SER A 122 7.42 -14.96 5.37
C SER A 122 6.49 -15.64 6.36
N GLY A 123 5.34 -16.17 5.91
CA GLY A 123 4.43 -16.92 6.76
C GLY A 123 5.06 -18.21 7.31
N GLU A 124 5.82 -18.95 6.49
CA GLU A 124 6.57 -20.13 6.95
C GLU A 124 7.67 -19.76 7.95
N VAL A 125 8.41 -18.66 7.72
CA VAL A 125 9.42 -18.16 8.67
C VAL A 125 8.79 -17.79 10.00
N VAL A 126 7.68 -17.04 10.00
CA VAL A 126 6.98 -16.66 11.23
C VAL A 126 6.41 -17.89 11.93
N GLN A 127 5.90 -18.89 11.20
CA GLN A 127 5.49 -20.16 11.80
C GLN A 127 6.67 -20.83 12.52
N ALA A 128 7.83 -20.92 11.88
CA ALA A 128 9.02 -21.53 12.49
C ALA A 128 9.48 -20.78 13.74
N LEU A 129 9.47 -19.44 13.71
CA LEU A 129 9.72 -18.60 14.88
C LEU A 129 8.71 -18.84 16.01
N ALA A 130 7.42 -19.02 15.69
CA ALA A 130 6.39 -19.30 16.67
C ALA A 130 6.62 -20.62 17.42
N VAL A 131 7.02 -21.67 16.69
CA VAL A 131 7.13 -23.03 17.25
C VAL A 131 8.47 -23.29 17.93
N LEU A 132 9.56 -22.68 17.44
CA LEU A 132 10.93 -22.94 17.91
C LEU A 132 11.52 -21.83 18.77
N SER A 133 10.79 -20.75 19.04
CA SER A 133 11.20 -19.74 20.02
C SER A 133 11.30 -20.33 21.43
N PRO A 134 12.07 -19.70 22.37
CA PRO A 134 12.17 -20.17 23.75
C PRO A 134 10.83 -20.29 24.48
N THR A 135 9.83 -19.51 24.04
CA THR A 135 8.45 -19.56 24.53
C THR A 135 7.53 -19.85 23.36
N PRO A 136 7.35 -21.13 22.97
CA PRO A 136 6.54 -21.49 21.82
C PRO A 136 5.10 -21.00 21.95
N VAL A 137 4.56 -20.48 20.87
CA VAL A 137 3.17 -20.02 20.77
C VAL A 137 2.51 -20.64 19.54
N PRO A 138 1.18 -20.85 19.55
CA PRO A 138 0.49 -21.32 18.35
C PRO A 138 0.74 -20.35 17.17
N PRO A 139 1.14 -20.83 15.98
CA PRO A 139 1.54 -19.96 14.87
C PRO A 139 0.52 -18.87 14.53
N LEU A 140 -0.75 -19.26 14.38
CA LEU A 140 -1.81 -18.30 14.03
C LEU A 140 -2.01 -17.21 15.09
N ILE A 141 -1.70 -17.50 16.37
CA ILE A 141 -1.72 -16.48 17.42
C ILE A 141 -0.57 -15.50 17.23
N LEU A 142 0.66 -15.97 16.95
CA LEU A 142 1.77 -15.06 16.66
C LEU A 142 1.47 -14.19 15.44
N GLY A 143 0.95 -14.79 14.37
CA GLY A 143 0.53 -14.04 13.18
C GLY A 143 -0.51 -12.97 13.50
N ALA A 144 -1.54 -13.30 14.28
CA ALA A 144 -2.54 -12.33 14.70
C ALA A 144 -1.94 -11.19 15.53
N VAL A 145 -1.01 -11.49 16.44
CA VAL A 145 -0.32 -10.47 17.25
C VAL A 145 0.52 -9.54 16.38
N LEU A 146 1.23 -10.05 15.38
CA LEU A 146 1.99 -9.21 14.43
C LEU A 146 1.07 -8.19 13.74
N PHE A 147 -0.12 -8.59 13.31
CA PHE A 147 -1.08 -7.67 12.69
C PHE A 147 -1.83 -6.74 13.68
N LEU A 148 -1.64 -6.91 14.99
CA LEU A 148 -2.01 -5.88 15.97
C LEU A 148 -0.94 -4.79 16.07
N LEU A 149 0.28 -5.05 15.61
CA LEU A 149 1.35 -4.07 15.59
C LEU A 149 1.10 -3.08 14.42
N PRO A 150 1.21 -1.77 14.68
CA PRO A 150 0.89 -0.76 13.68
C PRO A 150 1.82 -0.86 12.45
N HIS A 151 3.09 -1.24 12.64
CA HIS A 151 4.04 -1.33 11.55
C HIS A 151 3.66 -2.41 10.52
N SER A 152 3.20 -3.59 10.94
CA SER A 152 2.83 -4.68 10.02
C SER A 152 1.62 -4.32 9.16
N LEU A 153 0.62 -3.64 9.73
CA LEU A 153 -0.53 -3.14 8.96
C LEU A 153 -0.10 -2.10 7.94
N VAL A 154 0.75 -1.15 8.35
CA VAL A 154 1.26 -0.10 7.46
C VAL A 154 2.11 -0.71 6.34
N GLU A 155 2.96 -1.69 6.66
CA GLU A 155 3.80 -2.39 5.68
C GLU A 155 2.98 -3.08 4.59
N PHE A 156 2.02 -3.93 4.98
CA PHE A 156 1.17 -4.66 4.03
C PHE A 156 0.35 -3.69 3.15
N THR A 157 -0.10 -2.56 3.69
CA THR A 157 -0.75 -1.55 2.84
C THR A 157 0.20 -0.96 1.79
N GLY A 158 1.49 -0.81 2.10
CA GLY A 158 2.51 -0.37 1.16
C GLY A 158 2.71 -1.37 0.02
N TYR A 159 2.81 -2.66 0.34
CA TYR A 159 2.92 -3.76 -0.61
C TYR A 159 1.69 -3.85 -1.52
N ALA A 160 0.48 -3.75 -0.95
CA ALA A 160 -0.76 -3.76 -1.70
C ALA A 160 -0.85 -2.60 -2.69
N VAL A 161 -0.39 -1.39 -2.31
CA VAL A 161 -0.28 -0.24 -3.22
C VAL A 161 0.71 -0.53 -4.36
N SER A 162 1.88 -1.10 -4.06
CA SER A 162 2.92 -1.44 -5.04
C SER A 162 2.39 -2.40 -6.11
N VAL A 163 1.81 -3.54 -5.70
CA VAL A 163 1.25 -4.54 -6.62
C VAL A 163 0.07 -3.97 -7.41
N THR A 164 -0.80 -3.21 -6.75
CA THR A 164 -1.94 -2.54 -7.42
C THR A 164 -1.45 -1.60 -8.52
N ALA A 165 -0.40 -0.80 -8.26
CA ALA A 165 0.20 0.08 -9.24
C ALA A 165 0.74 -0.71 -10.45
N GLY A 166 1.46 -1.81 -10.20
CA GLY A 166 1.98 -2.70 -11.24
C GLY A 166 0.86 -3.28 -12.12
N ILE A 167 -0.19 -3.83 -11.52
CA ILE A 167 -1.34 -4.40 -12.25
C ILE A 167 -2.09 -3.33 -13.06
N MET A 168 -2.30 -2.15 -12.49
CA MET A 168 -2.94 -1.03 -13.20
C MET A 168 -2.12 -0.56 -14.39
N LEU A 169 -0.78 -0.60 -14.29
CA LEU A 169 0.11 -0.27 -15.40
C LEU A 169 -0.01 -1.31 -16.53
N ILE A 170 -0.11 -2.61 -16.21
CA ILE A 170 -0.40 -3.68 -17.20
C ILE A 170 -1.72 -3.39 -17.91
N TRP A 171 -2.77 -3.12 -17.14
CA TRP A 171 -4.09 -2.84 -17.69
C TRP A 171 -4.09 -1.60 -18.59
N ALA A 172 -3.39 -0.54 -18.19
CA ALA A 172 -3.23 0.66 -19.01
C ALA A 172 -2.45 0.38 -20.30
N GLY A 173 -1.46 -0.51 -20.28
CA GLY A 173 -0.78 -1.01 -21.48
C GLY A 173 -1.76 -1.66 -22.46
N ILE A 174 -2.58 -2.61 -21.99
CA ILE A 174 -3.62 -3.28 -22.78
C ILE A 174 -4.63 -2.27 -23.35
N LYS A 175 -4.99 -1.24 -22.58
CA LYS A 175 -5.92 -0.19 -23.00
C LYS A 175 -5.27 0.96 -23.78
N LYS A 176 -3.98 0.86 -24.12
CA LYS A 176 -3.21 1.90 -24.84
C LYS A 176 -3.21 3.27 -24.15
N ARG A 177 -3.19 3.30 -22.81
CA ARG A 177 -3.20 4.50 -21.95
C ARG A 177 -1.93 4.68 -21.12
N LEU A 178 -0.86 3.95 -21.46
CA LEU A 178 0.38 3.86 -20.66
C LEU A 178 1.00 5.22 -20.33
N ARG A 179 0.98 6.17 -21.28
CA ARG A 179 1.56 7.53 -21.08
C ARG A 179 0.92 8.30 -19.93
N ILE A 180 -0.36 8.05 -19.67
CA ILE A 180 -1.10 8.70 -18.58
C ILE A 180 -0.83 7.94 -17.28
N GLU A 181 -0.91 6.60 -17.33
CA GLU A 181 -0.79 5.75 -16.14
C GLU A 181 0.62 5.74 -15.55
N ILE A 182 1.68 5.91 -16.36
CA ILE A 182 3.06 5.87 -15.85
C ILE A 182 3.33 6.95 -14.78
N ARG A 183 2.66 8.11 -14.89
CA ARG A 183 2.77 9.19 -13.89
C ARG A 183 2.02 8.84 -12.60
N VAL A 184 0.93 8.09 -12.71
CA VAL A 184 0.17 7.61 -11.55
C VAL A 184 0.95 6.51 -10.85
N TYR A 185 1.46 5.54 -11.61
CA TYR A 185 2.35 4.49 -11.14
C TYR A 185 3.54 5.05 -10.36
N ALA A 186 4.27 6.03 -10.92
CA ALA A 186 5.41 6.62 -10.24
C ALA A 186 5.03 7.29 -8.91
N LYS A 187 3.87 7.97 -8.85
CA LYS A 187 3.37 8.57 -7.60
C LYS A 187 3.03 7.51 -6.56
N GLU A 188 2.46 6.39 -6.98
CA GLU A 188 2.07 5.32 -6.05
C GLU A 188 3.27 4.56 -5.52
N VAL A 189 4.29 4.32 -6.35
CA VAL A 189 5.58 3.79 -5.86
C VAL A 189 6.19 4.74 -4.84
N LEU A 190 6.14 6.06 -5.06
CA LEU A 190 6.60 7.04 -4.06
C LEU A 190 5.74 7.02 -2.79
N VAL A 191 4.43 6.87 -2.91
CA VAL A 191 3.52 6.69 -1.76
C VAL A 191 3.90 5.44 -0.98
N THR A 192 4.15 4.30 -1.65
CA THR A 192 4.62 3.07 -1.00
C THR A 192 5.91 3.31 -0.23
N VAL A 193 6.91 3.98 -0.81
CA VAL A 193 8.15 4.31 -0.10
C VAL A 193 7.86 5.16 1.15
N GLY A 194 6.96 6.16 1.05
CA GLY A 194 6.55 6.97 2.20
C GLY A 194 5.82 6.17 3.29
N VAL A 195 4.95 5.23 2.90
CA VAL A 195 4.24 4.33 3.82
C VAL A 195 5.24 3.43 4.56
N LEU A 196 6.21 2.86 3.85
CA LEU A 196 7.23 1.98 4.45
C LEU A 196 8.19 2.73 5.37
N LEU A 197 8.44 4.01 5.11
CA LEU A 197 9.18 4.88 6.02
C LEU A 197 8.47 4.99 7.38
N VAL A 198 7.14 5.15 7.35
CA VAL A 198 6.31 5.19 8.58
C VAL A 198 6.32 3.85 9.29
N ALA A 199 6.19 2.73 8.56
CA ALA A 199 6.27 1.39 9.14
C ALA A 199 7.59 1.19 9.91
N ALA A 200 8.73 1.46 9.25
CA ALA A 200 10.05 1.34 9.88
C ALA A 200 10.21 2.25 11.10
N ALA A 201 9.70 3.48 11.04
CA ALA A 201 9.75 4.40 12.17
C ALA A 201 8.94 3.87 13.36
N THR A 202 7.74 3.33 13.11
CA THR A 202 6.88 2.77 14.16
C THR A 202 7.46 1.51 14.78
N GLU A 203 8.08 0.63 13.99
CA GLU A 203 8.72 -0.60 14.48
C GLU A 203 9.93 -0.27 15.36
N THR A 204 10.85 0.55 14.85
CA THR A 204 12.05 0.96 15.60
C THR A 204 11.69 1.66 16.91
N SER A 205 10.64 2.48 16.91
CA SER A 205 10.21 3.20 18.12
C SER A 205 9.69 2.26 19.21
N LEU A 206 9.06 1.14 18.83
CA LEU A 206 8.59 0.13 19.79
C LEU A 206 9.76 -0.67 20.38
N ASP A 207 10.79 -0.95 19.58
CA ASP A 207 11.96 -1.71 20.04
C ASP A 207 12.89 -0.89 20.95
N VAL A 208 12.94 0.43 20.78
CA VAL A 208 13.73 1.34 21.65
C VAL A 208 13.11 1.53 23.03
N TYR A 209 11.78 1.40 23.15
CA TYR A 209 11.05 1.51 24.41
C TYR A 209 10.32 0.21 24.71
N PRO A 210 11.04 -0.88 25.06
CA PRO A 210 10.40 -2.08 25.53
C PRO A 210 9.79 -1.77 26.90
N ASP A 211 8.45 -1.75 26.98
CA ASP A 211 7.71 -1.68 28.25
C ASP A 211 8.06 -2.87 29.18
#